data_AF-A0A803XW91-F1
#
_entry.id   AF-A0A803XW91-F1
#
_cell.length_a   1.000
_cell.length_b   1.000
_cell.length_c   1.000
_cell.angle_alpha   90.00
_cell.angle_beta   90.00
_cell.angle_gamma   90.00
#
_symmetry.space_group_name_H-M   'P 1'
#
loop_
_entity.id
_entity.type
_entity.pdbx_description
1 polymer ?
#
loop_
_entity_poly.entity_id
_entity_poly.type
_entity_poly.pdbx_seq_one_letter_code
_entity_poly.pdbx_strand_id
1 'polypeptide(L)'
;MVQKLGSQGTLGLRCCGHHGWDIGDIGVRMLGPSWLGHWGYWGHWGQDVGDIMLGSPTALADPQTEQRLRGAALRGGHTLYVPRGALWGCEDIRRMDENGTLAALKVTMTKAPQSFRLQGWLQERLVAAVTSGGRVVLYEGPLRPLCPLAPNNVNTMAAAAVAAPSLGFDGVQACLVADPSVPDWHVVEVEVTGTGDNGRALRVTSSRRNPAATGAVTGDATKAAFWSSPFPPNPPYPQYVPMTPNPHIPNMSP
;
A
#
# COMPACT_ATOMS: atom_id res chain seq x y z
N MET A 1 8.47 2.73 -5.12
CA MET A 1 7.86 3.65 -6.09
C MET A 1 6.41 3.87 -5.71
N VAL A 2 6.02 5.14 -5.65
CA VAL A 2 4.91 5.67 -4.87
C VAL A 2 3.65 5.79 -5.71
N GLN A 3 2.48 5.48 -5.13
CA GLN A 3 1.22 5.97 -5.67
C GLN A 3 0.97 7.40 -5.19
N LYS A 4 1.19 8.36 -6.09
CA LYS A 4 0.96 9.79 -5.87
C LYS A 4 -0.51 10.10 -6.14
N LEU A 5 -1.21 10.63 -5.15
CA LEU A 5 -2.62 11.00 -5.23
C LEU A 5 -2.86 12.52 -5.35
N GLY A 6 -2.02 13.24 -6.12
CA GLY A 6 -2.14 14.69 -6.35
C GLY A 6 -0.79 15.38 -6.64
N SER A 7 -0.78 16.54 -7.32
CA SER A 7 0.41 17.14 -7.95
C SER A 7 1.05 18.34 -7.23
N GLN A 8 2.39 18.23 -7.06
CA GLN A 8 3.49 19.23 -7.04
C GLN A 8 3.31 20.57 -6.31
N GLY A 9 4.13 20.76 -5.26
CA GLY A 9 4.45 22.06 -4.66
C GLY A 9 5.86 22.04 -4.05
N THR A 10 6.58 23.15 -4.17
CA THR A 10 8.01 23.34 -3.86
C THR A 10 8.25 23.52 -2.34
N LEU A 11 9.35 22.95 -1.82
CA LEU A 11 9.73 22.97 -0.40
C LEU A 11 9.92 24.39 0.18
N GLY A 12 9.38 24.61 1.37
CA GLY A 12 9.78 25.66 2.31
C GLY A 12 9.93 25.07 3.71
N LEU A 13 11.09 25.27 4.35
CA LEU A 13 11.39 24.80 5.71
C LEU A 13 10.65 25.62 6.78
N ARG A 14 10.07 24.96 7.80
CA ARG A 14 10.41 25.10 9.24
C ARG A 14 9.34 24.53 10.21
N CYS A 15 9.87 24.08 11.36
CA CYS A 15 9.28 23.98 12.72
C CYS A 15 8.80 22.60 13.24
N CYS A 16 9.39 22.22 14.38
CA CYS A 16 9.32 20.94 15.09
C CYS A 16 8.30 20.94 16.25
N GLY A 17 7.84 19.76 16.66
CA GLY A 17 7.01 19.56 17.86
C GLY A 17 6.81 18.10 18.31
N HIS A 18 7.82 17.57 19.02
CA HIS A 18 7.85 16.58 20.11
C HIS A 18 6.81 15.41 20.23
N HIS A 19 7.37 14.19 20.26
CA HIS A 19 6.87 12.85 20.67
C HIS A 19 6.44 11.88 19.54
N GLY A 20 7.42 11.07 19.12
CA GLY A 20 7.25 9.89 18.26
C GLY A 20 8.38 9.80 17.24
N TRP A 21 9.40 8.97 17.54
CA TRP A 21 10.55 8.59 16.68
C TRP A 21 10.79 9.45 15.44
N ASP A 22 11.61 10.50 15.61
CA ASP A 22 12.10 11.38 14.55
C ASP A 22 13.08 10.64 13.63
N ILE A 23 12.69 10.46 12.36
CA ILE A 23 13.62 10.49 11.23
C ILE A 23 13.00 11.52 10.28
N GLY A 24 13.80 12.53 9.90
CA GLY A 24 13.36 13.73 9.19
C GLY A 24 12.32 13.51 8.09
N ASP A 25 11.37 14.44 8.00
CA ASP A 25 10.42 14.69 6.92
C ASP A 25 9.44 13.57 6.51
N ILE A 26 9.45 12.40 7.16
CA ILE A 26 8.50 11.30 6.87
C ILE A 26 7.67 10.98 8.11
N GLY A 27 6.44 11.50 8.17
CA GLY A 27 5.46 11.11 9.17
C GLY A 27 4.90 9.71 8.89
N VAL A 28 5.58 8.67 9.38
CA VAL A 28 5.00 7.31 9.42
C VAL A 28 3.99 7.24 10.55
N ARG A 29 2.71 7.44 10.26
CA ARG A 29 1.63 7.19 11.22
C ARG A 29 0.89 5.91 10.83
N MET A 30 1.08 4.86 11.63
CA MET A 30 0.16 3.71 11.63
C MET A 30 -1.17 4.16 12.23
N LEU A 31 -2.08 4.63 11.39
CA LEU A 31 -3.43 4.99 11.83
C LEU A 31 -4.30 3.73 11.81
N GLY A 32 -4.56 3.15 12.98
CA GLY A 32 -5.64 2.18 13.16
C GLY A 32 -7.02 2.87 13.17
N PRO A 33 -8.13 2.15 12.89
CA PRO A 33 -9.48 2.73 12.85
C PRO A 33 -9.90 3.47 14.13
N SER A 34 -9.41 3.03 15.29
CA SER A 34 -9.73 3.65 16.59
C SER A 34 -9.08 5.04 16.79
N TRP A 35 -8.04 5.39 16.03
CA TRP A 35 -7.33 6.67 16.19
C TRP A 35 -7.84 7.79 15.29
N LEU A 36 -8.62 7.47 14.25
CA LEU A 36 -9.32 8.45 13.41
C LEU A 36 -10.36 9.26 14.21
N GLY A 37 -10.94 8.66 15.26
CA GLY A 37 -11.90 9.33 16.13
C GLY A 37 -11.29 10.44 16.99
N HIS A 38 -10.01 10.33 17.38
CA HIS A 38 -9.38 11.28 18.31
C HIS A 38 -8.96 12.60 17.64
N TRP A 39 -8.74 12.59 16.31
CA TRP A 39 -8.31 13.77 15.54
C TRP A 39 -9.41 14.38 14.67
N GLY A 40 -10.48 13.62 14.39
CA GLY A 40 -11.68 14.15 13.73
C GLY A 40 -12.47 15.16 14.58
N TYR A 41 -12.32 15.11 15.91
CA TYR A 41 -13.04 15.98 16.84
C TYR A 41 -12.41 17.37 17.05
N TRP A 42 -11.11 17.54 16.77
CA TRP A 42 -10.35 18.74 17.18
C TRP A 42 -9.79 19.60 16.04
N GLY A 43 -10.22 19.41 14.78
CA GLY A 43 -10.06 20.41 13.72
C GLY A 43 -8.63 20.84 13.32
N HIS A 44 -7.57 20.34 13.95
CA HIS A 44 -6.20 20.76 13.68
C HIS A 44 -5.54 19.87 12.62
N TRP A 45 -5.96 20.04 11.37
CA TRP A 45 -5.11 19.76 10.22
C TRP A 45 -4.34 21.05 9.91
N GLY A 46 -3.29 21.33 10.69
CA GLY A 46 -2.45 22.51 10.47
C GLY A 46 -1.78 22.48 9.10
N GLN A 47 -1.27 23.64 8.66
CA GLN A 47 -0.52 23.79 7.39
C GLN A 47 0.89 23.15 7.43
N ASP A 48 1.24 22.44 8.52
CA ASP A 48 2.60 21.98 8.84
C ASP A 48 2.76 20.45 8.79
N VAL A 49 1.91 19.71 8.07
CA VAL A 49 1.99 18.24 8.02
C VAL A 49 2.76 17.80 6.79
N GLY A 50 4.01 17.35 6.91
CA GLY A 50 4.76 16.81 5.75
C GLY A 50 4.04 15.68 5.00
N ASP A 51 4.66 15.19 3.93
CA ASP A 51 4.19 14.06 3.14
C ASP A 51 3.76 12.86 4.03
N ILE A 52 2.60 12.25 3.72
CA ILE A 52 1.93 11.28 4.61
C ILE A 52 2.08 9.87 4.05
N MET A 53 2.68 8.96 4.81
CA MET A 53 2.72 7.53 4.46
C MET A 53 1.66 6.75 5.23
N LEU A 54 0.72 6.15 4.51
CA LEU A 54 -0.39 5.42 5.10
C LEU A 54 0.02 3.99 5.46
N GLY A 55 0.29 3.76 6.75
CA GLY A 55 0.73 2.45 7.26
C GLY A 55 -0.31 1.33 7.11
N SER A 56 -1.59 1.68 7.08
CA SER A 56 -2.70 0.75 6.84
C SER A 56 -3.65 1.29 5.78
N PRO A 57 -3.46 0.91 4.50
CA PRO A 57 -4.33 1.35 3.42
C PRO A 57 -5.77 0.83 3.51
N THR A 58 -6.06 -0.13 4.40
CA THR A 58 -7.42 -0.61 4.65
C THR A 58 -8.36 0.49 5.15
N ALA A 59 -7.83 1.56 5.76
CA ALA A 59 -8.60 2.73 6.17
C ALA A 59 -9.27 3.45 4.98
N LEU A 60 -8.73 3.33 3.77
CA LEU A 60 -9.32 3.91 2.55
C LEU A 60 -10.57 3.16 2.07
N ALA A 61 -10.88 2.00 2.66
CA ALA A 61 -12.15 1.31 2.42
C ALA A 61 -13.36 2.06 2.99
N ASP A 62 -13.15 2.99 3.93
CA ASP A 62 -14.19 3.94 4.35
C ASP A 62 -14.11 5.19 3.46
N PRO A 63 -15.12 5.47 2.61
CA PRO A 63 -15.12 6.62 1.72
C PRO A 63 -14.96 7.96 2.45
N GLN A 64 -15.52 8.08 3.66
CA GLN A 64 -15.42 9.32 4.42
C GLN A 64 -13.98 9.56 4.90
N THR A 65 -13.31 8.53 5.41
CA THR A 65 -11.90 8.56 5.78
C THR A 65 -11.01 8.86 4.57
N GLU A 66 -11.24 8.21 3.44
CA GLU A 66 -10.50 8.47 2.20
C GLU A 66 -10.62 9.94 1.77
N GLN A 67 -11.85 10.47 1.70
CA GLN A 67 -12.09 11.86 1.31
C GLN A 67 -11.42 12.85 2.27
N ARG A 68 -11.48 12.59 3.58
CA ARG A 68 -10.82 13.43 4.59
C ARG A 68 -9.31 13.44 4.42
N LEU A 69 -8.67 12.28 4.23
CA LEU A 69 -7.22 12.16 4.05
C LEU A 69 -6.76 12.83 2.76
N ARG A 70 -7.46 12.60 1.64
CA ARG A 70 -7.16 13.24 0.35
C ARG A 70 -7.32 14.76 0.43
N GLY A 71 -8.41 15.22 1.04
CA GLY A 71 -8.68 16.65 1.21
C GLY A 71 -7.64 17.33 2.11
N ALA A 72 -7.19 16.67 3.17
CA ALA A 72 -6.14 17.18 4.05
C ALA A 72 -4.80 17.30 3.31
N ALA A 73 -4.39 16.26 2.58
CA ALA A 73 -3.17 16.27 1.77
C ALA A 73 -3.22 17.38 0.72
N LEU A 74 -4.34 17.54 0.01
CA LEU A 74 -4.52 18.58 -1.00
C LEU A 74 -4.44 19.99 -0.40
N ARG A 75 -5.10 20.26 0.73
CA ARG A 75 -5.08 21.59 1.38
C ARG A 75 -3.70 21.99 1.89
N GLY A 76 -2.90 21.04 2.34
CA GLY A 76 -1.52 21.30 2.77
C GLY A 76 -0.49 21.30 1.63
N GLY A 77 -0.86 20.90 0.41
CA GLY A 77 0.09 20.75 -0.69
C GLY A 77 1.01 19.53 -0.53
N HIS A 78 0.55 18.50 0.18
CA HIS A 78 1.30 17.28 0.48
C HIS A 78 0.78 16.08 -0.30
N THR A 79 1.62 15.05 -0.39
CA THR A 79 1.26 13.79 -1.06
C THR A 79 0.90 12.71 -0.03
N LEU A 80 -0.17 11.97 -0.30
CA LEU A 80 -0.55 10.76 0.43
C LEU A 80 0.04 9.54 -0.27
N TYR A 81 0.95 8.84 0.41
CA TYR A 81 1.68 7.68 -0.07
C TYR A 81 1.07 6.39 0.48
N VAL A 82 0.74 5.44 -0.40
CA VAL A 82 0.39 4.07 0.00
C VAL A 82 1.56 3.14 -0.34
N PRO A 83 2.18 2.48 0.66
CA PRO A 83 3.22 1.49 0.42
C PRO A 83 2.62 0.22 -0.19
N ARG A 84 3.32 -0.34 -1.19
CA ARG A 84 2.92 -1.60 -1.84
C ARG A 84 2.97 -2.80 -0.89
N GLY A 85 3.83 -2.76 0.13
CA GLY A 85 3.97 -3.83 1.11
C GLY A 85 4.21 -5.20 0.46
N ALA A 86 3.28 -6.15 0.66
CA ALA A 86 3.45 -7.49 0.11
C ALA A 86 3.14 -7.59 -1.40
N LEU A 87 2.56 -6.56 -2.02
CA LEU A 87 2.03 -6.59 -3.38
C LEU A 87 3.15 -6.70 -4.42
N TRP A 88 3.19 -7.83 -5.13
CA TRP A 88 4.01 -8.02 -6.33
C TRP A 88 3.24 -7.54 -7.57
N GLY A 89 3.91 -6.93 -8.54
CA GLY A 89 3.27 -6.42 -9.77
C GLY A 89 2.45 -5.13 -9.60
N CYS A 90 2.66 -4.37 -8.52
CA CYS A 90 1.92 -3.12 -8.25
C CYS A 90 2.01 -2.12 -9.41
N GLU A 91 3.18 -1.98 -10.02
CA GLU A 91 3.42 -1.06 -11.12
C GLU A 91 2.73 -1.51 -12.43
N ASP A 92 2.70 -2.81 -12.70
CA ASP A 92 2.04 -3.36 -13.90
C ASP A 92 0.51 -3.27 -13.78
N ILE A 93 -0.05 -3.59 -12.61
CA ILE A 93 -1.47 -3.40 -12.31
C ILE A 93 -1.88 -1.94 -12.56
N ARG A 94 -1.09 -1.00 -12.01
CA ARG A 94 -1.34 0.43 -12.18
C ARG A 94 -1.30 0.86 -13.64
N ARG A 95 -0.30 0.42 -14.40
CA ARG A 95 -0.21 0.75 -15.84
C ARG A 95 -1.36 0.15 -16.64
N MET A 96 -1.81 -1.06 -16.31
CA MET A 96 -2.97 -1.66 -16.96
C MET A 96 -4.25 -0.86 -16.66
N ASP A 97 -4.42 -0.42 -15.41
CA ASP A 97 -5.55 0.43 -15.01
C ASP A 97 -5.54 1.79 -15.72
N GLU A 98 -4.39 2.49 -15.71
CA GLU A 98 -4.21 3.78 -16.39
C GLU A 98 -4.44 3.69 -17.91
N ASN A 99 -4.11 2.55 -18.53
CA ASN A 99 -4.34 2.31 -19.95
C ASN A 99 -5.76 1.78 -20.27
N GLY A 100 -6.63 1.58 -19.27
CA GLY A 100 -7.97 1.02 -19.45
C GLY A 100 -7.97 -0.45 -19.90
N THR A 101 -6.87 -1.17 -19.66
CA THR A 101 -6.72 -2.59 -20.05
C THR A 101 -6.88 -3.55 -18.88
N LEU A 102 -7.09 -3.08 -17.65
CA LEU A 102 -7.37 -3.94 -16.49
C LEU A 102 -8.86 -4.30 -16.44
N ALA A 103 -9.19 -5.59 -16.49
CA ALA A 103 -10.57 -6.08 -16.43
C ALA A 103 -10.93 -6.70 -15.07
N ALA A 104 -9.99 -7.42 -14.44
CA ALA A 104 -10.21 -8.00 -13.12
C ALA A 104 -8.89 -8.14 -12.34
N LEU A 105 -9.00 -8.05 -11.01
CA LEU A 105 -7.91 -8.23 -10.08
C LEU A 105 -8.40 -9.05 -8.89
N LYS A 106 -7.74 -10.17 -8.61
CA LYS A 106 -7.97 -10.98 -7.42
C LYS A 106 -6.68 -11.11 -6.62
N VAL A 107 -6.78 -10.95 -5.31
CA VAL A 107 -5.68 -11.16 -4.38
C VAL A 107 -6.08 -12.22 -3.37
N THR A 108 -5.34 -13.31 -3.33
CA THR A 108 -5.51 -14.38 -2.35
C THR A 108 -4.39 -14.31 -1.32
N MET A 109 -4.73 -14.32 -0.04
CA MET A 109 -3.78 -14.35 1.07
C MET A 109 -3.97 -15.62 1.87
N THR A 110 -2.96 -16.47 1.87
CA THR A 110 -2.92 -17.71 2.65
C THR A 110 -1.94 -17.55 3.81
N LYS A 111 -2.40 -17.86 5.02
CA LYS A 111 -1.57 -17.86 6.24
C LYS A 111 -1.96 -19.01 7.15
N ALA A 112 -1.06 -19.34 8.08
CA ALA A 112 -1.40 -20.15 9.23
C ALA A 112 -2.60 -19.52 10.00
N PRO A 113 -3.53 -20.34 10.54
CA PRO A 113 -4.68 -19.82 11.29
C PRO A 113 -4.30 -18.84 12.41
N GLN A 114 -3.17 -19.07 13.08
CA GLN A 114 -2.68 -18.25 14.20
C GLN A 114 -2.20 -16.85 13.78
N SER A 115 -1.94 -16.62 12.49
CA SER A 115 -1.47 -15.36 11.92
C SER A 115 -2.61 -14.39 11.54
N PHE A 116 -3.87 -14.79 11.77
CA PHE A 116 -5.03 -13.97 11.52
C PHE A 116 -5.45 -13.14 12.74
N ARG A 117 -5.85 -11.88 12.52
CA ARG A 117 -6.49 -11.01 13.51
C ARG A 117 -7.81 -10.52 12.93
N LEU A 118 -8.82 -11.38 13.00
CA LEU A 118 -10.13 -11.16 12.38
C LEU A 118 -11.13 -10.63 13.41
N GLN A 119 -12.20 -10.03 12.91
CA GLN A 119 -13.27 -9.45 13.70
C GLN A 119 -14.62 -9.95 13.19
N GLY A 120 -15.66 -9.82 14.03
CA GLY A 120 -17.02 -10.24 13.70
C GLY A 120 -17.12 -11.71 13.30
N TRP A 121 -17.99 -12.02 12.34
CA TRP A 121 -18.28 -13.38 11.89
C TRP A 121 -17.06 -14.12 11.28
N LEU A 122 -16.03 -13.40 10.83
CA LEU A 122 -14.79 -14.04 10.36
C LEU A 122 -13.98 -14.68 11.48
N GLN A 123 -14.10 -14.16 12.71
CA GLN A 123 -13.44 -14.77 13.87
C GLN A 123 -14.03 -16.15 14.18
N GLU A 124 -15.35 -16.29 14.10
CA GLU A 124 -16.05 -17.58 14.29
C GLU A 124 -15.64 -18.59 13.22
N ARG A 125 -15.55 -18.16 11.96
CA ARG A 125 -15.05 -19.01 10.87
C ARG A 125 -13.60 -19.45 11.08
N LEU A 126 -12.74 -18.57 11.59
CA LEU A 126 -11.36 -18.93 11.89
C LEU A 126 -11.27 -19.99 12.99
N VAL A 127 -12.09 -19.87 14.05
CA VAL A 127 -12.16 -20.89 15.10
C VAL A 127 -12.58 -22.24 14.53
N ALA A 128 -13.63 -22.26 13.69
CA ALA A 128 -14.07 -23.49 13.01
C ALA A 128 -12.99 -24.08 12.09
N ALA A 129 -12.25 -23.22 11.38
CA ALA A 129 -11.14 -23.65 10.53
C ALA A 129 -10.02 -24.32 11.34
N VAL A 130 -9.65 -23.78 12.50
CA VAL A 130 -8.67 -24.40 13.41
C VAL A 130 -9.16 -25.78 13.86
N THR A 131 -10.44 -25.90 14.23
CA THR A 131 -11.03 -27.19 14.65
C THR A 131 -11.01 -28.23 13.53
N SER A 132 -11.26 -27.83 12.27
CA SER A 132 -11.21 -28.75 11.13
C SER A 132 -9.79 -29.25 10.79
N GLY A 133 -8.75 -28.52 11.20
CA GLY A 133 -7.34 -28.90 10.99
C GLY A 133 -6.85 -28.87 9.54
N GLY A 134 -7.64 -28.36 8.58
CA GLY A 134 -7.30 -28.32 7.16
C GLY A 134 -7.29 -26.92 6.55
N ARG A 135 -7.02 -26.85 5.25
CA ARG A 135 -7.09 -25.62 4.46
C ARG A 135 -8.54 -25.17 4.29
N VAL A 136 -8.86 -23.94 4.71
CA VAL A 136 -10.22 -23.38 4.69
C VAL A 136 -10.22 -21.97 4.10
N VAL A 137 -11.15 -21.70 3.17
CA VAL A 137 -11.44 -20.35 2.68
C VAL A 137 -12.31 -19.65 3.71
N LEU A 138 -11.78 -18.62 4.36
CA LEU A 138 -12.49 -17.83 5.37
C LEU A 138 -13.42 -16.81 4.71
N TYR A 139 -12.94 -16.19 3.63
CA TYR A 139 -13.60 -15.12 2.90
C TYR A 139 -13.28 -15.21 1.41
N GLU A 140 -14.28 -14.96 0.56
CA GLU A 140 -14.10 -14.70 -0.87
C GLU A 140 -15.16 -13.70 -1.34
N GLY A 141 -14.74 -12.62 -1.98
CA GLY A 141 -15.64 -11.56 -2.49
C GLY A 141 -14.97 -10.18 -2.59
N PRO A 142 -15.75 -9.10 -2.74
CA PRO A 142 -15.23 -7.72 -2.79
C PRO A 142 -14.36 -7.36 -1.60
N LEU A 143 -13.34 -6.51 -1.80
CA LEU A 143 -12.41 -6.14 -0.74
C LEU A 143 -13.03 -5.22 0.33
N ARG A 144 -13.88 -4.25 -0.05
CA ARG A 144 -14.41 -3.22 0.86
C ARG A 144 -15.00 -3.78 2.17
N PRO A 145 -15.95 -4.74 2.15
CA PRO A 145 -16.52 -5.28 3.39
C PRO A 145 -15.54 -6.15 4.20
N LEU A 146 -14.45 -6.62 3.59
CA LEU A 146 -13.42 -7.38 4.29
C LEU A 146 -12.50 -6.47 5.12
N CYS A 147 -12.23 -5.24 4.67
CA CYS A 147 -11.33 -4.32 5.36
C CYS A 147 -11.65 -4.09 6.85
N PRO A 148 -12.90 -3.83 7.29
CA PRO A 148 -13.21 -3.70 8.71
C PRO A 148 -13.09 -5.02 9.49
N LEU A 149 -13.27 -6.17 8.83
CA LEU A 149 -13.22 -7.48 9.48
C LEU A 149 -11.79 -8.02 9.62
N ALA A 150 -10.85 -7.55 8.81
CA ALA A 150 -9.47 -8.06 8.76
C ALA A 150 -8.40 -6.95 8.57
N PRO A 151 -8.48 -5.80 9.27
CA PRO A 151 -7.71 -4.59 8.93
C PRO A 151 -6.19 -4.78 8.97
N ASN A 152 -5.69 -5.68 9.84
CA ASN A 152 -4.26 -5.98 9.94
C ASN A 152 -3.75 -6.93 8.86
N ASN A 153 -4.65 -7.72 8.25
CA ASN A 153 -4.29 -8.81 7.36
C ASN A 153 -4.38 -8.43 5.87
N VAL A 154 -5.18 -7.42 5.53
CA VAL A 154 -5.54 -7.11 4.13
C VAL A 154 -4.92 -5.82 3.58
N ASN A 155 -3.89 -5.27 4.23
CA ASN A 155 -3.14 -4.11 3.74
C ASN A 155 -2.59 -4.32 2.31
N THR A 156 -2.13 -5.53 1.98
CA THR A 156 -1.66 -5.86 0.62
C THR A 156 -2.78 -5.77 -0.42
N MET A 157 -3.98 -6.22 -0.05
CA MET A 157 -5.14 -6.18 -0.94
C MET A 157 -5.62 -4.73 -1.11
N ALA A 158 -5.59 -3.95 -0.03
CA ALA A 158 -5.91 -2.53 -0.08
C ALA A 158 -4.90 -1.76 -0.94
N ALA A 159 -3.61 -2.07 -0.87
CA ALA A 159 -2.62 -1.52 -1.80
C ALA A 159 -2.95 -1.89 -3.26
N ALA A 160 -3.49 -3.09 -3.51
CA ALA A 160 -3.91 -3.51 -4.85
C ALA A 160 -5.13 -2.73 -5.36
N ALA A 161 -6.09 -2.43 -4.48
CA ALA A 161 -7.23 -1.57 -4.79
C ALA A 161 -6.81 -0.12 -5.08
N VAL A 162 -5.82 0.41 -4.36
CA VAL A 162 -5.25 1.73 -4.67
C VAL A 162 -4.48 1.67 -6.00
N ALA A 163 -3.79 0.55 -6.31
CA ALA A 163 -3.11 0.31 -7.59
C ALA A 163 -4.05 0.22 -8.80
N ALA A 164 -5.30 -0.21 -8.59
CA ALA A 164 -6.32 -0.39 -9.61
C ALA A 164 -7.55 0.50 -9.36
N PRO A 165 -7.45 1.84 -9.46
CA PRO A 165 -8.55 2.73 -9.11
C PRO A 165 -9.83 2.52 -9.94
N SER A 166 -9.75 1.97 -11.17
CA SER A 166 -10.95 1.62 -11.95
C SER A 166 -11.78 0.49 -11.31
N LEU A 167 -11.13 -0.41 -10.56
CA LEU A 167 -11.78 -1.48 -9.79
C LEU A 167 -12.07 -1.01 -8.35
N GLY A 168 -11.09 -0.33 -7.73
CA GLY A 168 -11.17 0.13 -6.35
C GLY A 168 -11.44 -0.99 -5.34
N PHE A 169 -11.91 -0.62 -4.15
CA PHE A 169 -12.20 -1.58 -3.07
C PHE A 169 -13.42 -2.47 -3.35
N ASP A 170 -14.32 -2.04 -4.25
CA ASP A 170 -15.54 -2.79 -4.57
C ASP A 170 -15.31 -3.81 -5.70
N GLY A 171 -14.44 -3.50 -6.66
CA GLY A 171 -14.13 -4.37 -7.80
C GLY A 171 -13.02 -5.37 -7.55
N VAL A 172 -12.01 -5.02 -6.72
CA VAL A 172 -10.94 -5.97 -6.37
C VAL A 172 -11.49 -7.14 -5.55
N GLN A 173 -11.26 -8.35 -6.03
CA GLN A 173 -11.67 -9.57 -5.36
C GLN A 173 -10.61 -9.98 -4.33
N ALA A 174 -11.04 -10.23 -3.11
CA ALA A 174 -10.22 -10.68 -2.00
C ALA A 174 -10.56 -12.12 -1.63
N CYS A 175 -9.54 -12.93 -1.37
CA CYS A 175 -9.70 -14.28 -0.82
C CYS A 175 -8.78 -14.47 0.38
N LEU A 176 -9.33 -14.85 1.55
CA LEU A 176 -8.56 -15.21 2.73
C LEU A 176 -8.62 -16.71 2.96
N VAL A 177 -7.44 -17.31 3.10
CA VAL A 177 -7.29 -18.76 3.31
C VAL A 177 -6.51 -19.00 4.60
N ALA A 178 -7.11 -19.77 5.50
CA ALA A 178 -6.42 -20.37 6.64
C ALA A 178 -5.88 -21.72 6.22
N ASP A 179 -4.57 -21.92 6.35
CA ASP A 179 -3.91 -23.17 5.96
C ASP A 179 -2.81 -23.53 6.98
N PRO A 180 -2.99 -24.60 7.77
CA PRO A 180 -2.00 -25.01 8.76
C PRO A 180 -0.71 -25.58 8.13
N SER A 181 -0.69 -25.88 6.82
CA SER A 181 0.50 -26.38 6.12
C SER A 181 1.55 -25.31 5.80
N VAL A 182 1.26 -24.03 6.08
CA VAL A 182 2.18 -22.88 5.93
C VAL A 182 2.46 -22.19 7.28
N PRO A 183 3.00 -22.90 8.29
CA PRO A 183 3.11 -22.41 9.68
C PRO A 183 4.04 -21.19 9.85
N ASP A 184 4.97 -20.99 8.91
CA ASP A 184 6.05 -20.02 8.92
C ASP A 184 6.11 -19.19 7.61
N TRP A 185 5.03 -19.20 6.82
CA TRP A 185 4.95 -18.45 5.56
C TRP A 185 3.64 -17.69 5.44
N HIS A 186 3.73 -16.51 4.81
CA HIS A 186 2.58 -15.82 4.22
C HIS A 186 2.67 -15.93 2.70
N VAL A 187 1.64 -16.50 2.09
CA VAL A 187 1.55 -16.64 0.64
C VAL A 187 0.55 -15.63 0.11
N VAL A 188 1.01 -14.78 -0.82
CA VAL A 188 0.16 -13.83 -1.55
C VAL A 188 0.14 -14.24 -3.00
N GLU A 189 -1.05 -14.53 -3.51
CA GLU A 189 -1.27 -14.78 -4.92
C GLU A 189 -2.03 -13.60 -5.52
N VAL A 190 -1.56 -13.12 -6.66
CA VAL A 190 -2.17 -12.01 -7.38
C VAL A 190 -2.51 -12.49 -8.78
N GLU A 191 -3.79 -12.44 -9.11
CA GLU A 191 -4.34 -12.81 -10.40
C GLU A 191 -4.86 -11.56 -11.10
N VAL A 192 -4.30 -11.26 -12.27
CA VAL A 192 -4.66 -10.09 -13.09
C VAL A 192 -5.24 -10.59 -14.39
N THR A 193 -6.39 -10.06 -14.78
CA THR A 193 -7.00 -10.28 -16.10
C THR A 193 -7.09 -8.95 -16.83
N GLY A 194 -6.54 -8.89 -18.03
CA GLY A 194 -6.69 -7.75 -18.92
C GLY A 194 -7.99 -7.78 -19.71
N THR A 195 -8.32 -6.67 -20.37
CA THR A 195 -9.36 -6.64 -21.40
C THR A 195 -8.87 -7.44 -22.61
N GLY A 196 -9.79 -8.08 -23.33
CA GLY A 196 -9.46 -8.84 -24.53
C GLY A 196 -10.70 -9.38 -25.23
N ASP A 197 -10.56 -9.64 -26.52
CA ASP A 197 -11.65 -10.11 -27.36
C ASP A 197 -11.68 -11.64 -27.44
N ASN A 198 -12.89 -12.20 -27.53
CA ASN A 198 -13.11 -13.63 -27.85
C ASN A 198 -12.29 -14.60 -27.00
N GLY A 199 -12.16 -14.32 -25.69
CA GLY A 199 -11.44 -15.18 -24.74
C GLY A 199 -9.91 -15.05 -24.75
N ARG A 200 -9.34 -14.13 -25.53
CA ARG A 200 -7.88 -13.88 -25.63
C ARG A 200 -7.41 -12.70 -24.77
N ALA A 201 -7.83 -12.68 -23.50
CA ALA A 201 -7.35 -11.69 -22.53
C ALA A 201 -5.98 -12.07 -21.96
N LEU A 202 -5.14 -11.07 -21.69
CA LEU A 202 -3.94 -11.26 -20.86
C LEU A 202 -4.35 -11.82 -19.50
N ARG A 203 -3.68 -12.87 -19.04
CA ARG A 203 -3.82 -13.39 -17.68
C ARG A 203 -2.44 -13.55 -17.06
N VAL A 204 -2.27 -12.98 -15.88
CA VAL A 204 -1.03 -13.09 -15.11
C VAL A 204 -1.39 -13.59 -13.71
N THR A 205 -0.72 -14.66 -13.29
CA THR A 205 -0.76 -15.13 -11.90
C THR A 205 0.65 -15.03 -11.34
N SER A 206 0.79 -14.38 -10.20
CA SER A 206 2.04 -14.36 -9.44
C SER A 206 1.81 -14.93 -8.04
N SER A 207 2.81 -15.61 -7.50
CA SER A 207 2.79 -16.12 -6.13
C SER A 207 4.03 -15.64 -5.40
N ARG A 208 3.82 -14.93 -4.29
CA ARG A 208 4.87 -14.48 -3.38
C ARG A 208 4.76 -15.27 -2.09
N ARG A 209 5.82 -16.02 -1.76
CA ARG A 209 5.97 -16.70 -0.47
C ARG A 209 6.92 -15.88 0.39
N ASN A 210 6.44 -15.38 1.53
CA ASN A 210 7.21 -14.54 2.44
C ASN A 210 7.39 -15.24 3.80
N PRO A 211 8.64 -15.46 4.27
CA PRO A 211 8.87 -16.00 5.60
C PRO A 211 8.22 -15.13 6.68
N ALA A 212 7.66 -15.78 7.69
CA ALA A 212 7.04 -15.14 8.84
C ALA A 212 7.22 -16.02 10.08
N ALA A 213 7.57 -15.42 11.21
CA ALA A 213 7.52 -16.13 12.49
C ALA A 213 6.10 -16.67 12.74
N THR A 214 5.99 -17.84 13.37
CA THR A 214 4.72 -18.48 13.66
C THR A 214 3.78 -17.53 14.42
N GLY A 215 2.56 -17.35 13.90
CA GLY A 215 1.55 -16.46 14.47
C GLY A 215 1.76 -14.96 14.22
N ALA A 216 2.82 -14.57 13.50
CA ALA A 216 3.05 -13.18 13.11
C ALA A 216 2.03 -12.74 12.06
N VAL A 217 1.53 -11.51 12.17
CA VAL A 217 0.55 -10.96 11.22
C VAL A 217 1.21 -10.50 9.92
N THR A 218 2.51 -10.14 9.95
CA THR A 218 3.26 -9.60 8.81
C THR A 218 4.59 -10.33 8.67
N GLY A 219 4.92 -10.77 7.45
CA GLY A 219 6.18 -11.46 7.17
C GLY A 219 7.33 -10.48 6.95
N ASP A 220 8.56 -10.95 7.05
CA ASP A 220 9.73 -10.07 7.18
C ASP A 220 10.04 -9.28 5.90
N ALA A 221 9.91 -9.91 4.73
CA ALA A 221 10.11 -9.20 3.46
C ALA A 221 9.00 -8.17 3.17
N THR A 222 7.86 -8.22 3.85
CA THR A 222 6.82 -7.19 3.75
C THR A 222 7.24 -5.94 4.49
N LYS A 223 7.89 -6.08 5.65
CA LYS A 223 8.45 -4.95 6.40
C LYS A 223 9.51 -4.24 5.56
N ALA A 224 10.45 -5.00 4.97
CA ALA A 224 11.48 -4.44 4.08
C ALA A 224 10.86 -3.71 2.87
N ALA A 225 9.89 -4.34 2.18
CA ALA A 225 9.22 -3.74 1.02
C ALA A 225 8.39 -2.49 1.38
N PHE A 226 7.79 -2.46 2.58
CA PHE A 226 7.11 -1.28 3.10
C PHE A 226 8.10 -0.12 3.23
N TRP A 227 9.24 -0.33 3.88
CA TRP A 227 10.26 0.68 4.09
C TRP A 227 11.01 1.10 2.83
N SER A 228 11.06 0.25 1.79
CA SER A 228 11.66 0.59 0.50
C SER A 228 10.68 1.26 -0.48
N SER A 229 9.40 1.37 -0.12
CA SER A 229 8.37 2.02 -0.96
C SER A 229 8.56 3.53 -1.20
N PRO A 230 8.98 4.35 -0.22
CA PRO A 230 9.04 5.82 -0.35
C PRO A 230 10.23 6.33 -1.19
N PHE A 231 11.24 5.50 -1.47
CA PHE A 231 12.37 5.94 -2.29
C PHE A 231 12.07 5.72 -3.78
N PRO A 232 11.94 6.77 -4.61
CA PRO A 232 12.42 6.62 -5.98
C PRO A 232 13.91 6.27 -5.91
N PRO A 233 14.46 5.45 -6.83
CA PRO A 233 15.91 5.42 -6.96
C PRO A 233 16.36 6.88 -7.12
N ASN A 234 17.35 7.29 -6.32
CA ASN A 234 18.00 8.59 -6.55
C ASN A 234 18.26 8.68 -8.06
N PRO A 235 17.85 9.77 -8.75
CA PRO A 235 18.47 10.03 -10.04
C PRO A 235 19.99 9.96 -9.79
N PRO A 236 20.79 9.33 -10.68
CA PRO A 236 22.23 9.44 -10.53
C PRO A 236 22.51 10.93 -10.33
N TYR A 237 23.21 11.29 -9.25
CA TYR A 237 23.76 12.63 -9.10
C TYR A 237 24.28 13.04 -10.46
N PRO A 238 23.95 14.22 -11.01
CA PRO A 238 24.58 14.66 -12.23
C PRO A 238 26.07 14.57 -11.95
N GLN A 239 26.74 13.59 -12.58
CA GLN A 239 28.18 13.58 -12.60
C GLN A 239 28.53 14.92 -13.18
N TYR A 240 29.24 15.71 -12.40
CA TYR A 240 29.77 16.99 -12.83
C TYR A 240 30.66 16.65 -14.03
N VAL A 241 30.11 16.77 -15.24
CA VAL A 241 30.90 16.73 -16.46
C VAL A 241 31.59 18.08 -16.47
N PRO A 242 32.92 18.14 -16.28
CA PRO A 242 33.61 19.42 -16.36
C PRO A 242 33.32 19.97 -17.74
N MET A 243 32.69 21.16 -17.81
CA MET A 243 32.61 21.88 -19.06
C MET A 243 34.03 22.04 -19.59
N THR A 244 34.29 21.49 -20.76
CA THR A 244 35.51 21.80 -21.49
C THR A 244 35.57 23.32 -21.69
N PRO A 245 36.72 23.97 -21.49
CA PRO A 245 36.84 25.40 -21.73
C PRO A 245 36.45 25.72 -23.17
N ASN A 246 35.51 26.63 -23.33
CA ASN A 246 35.11 27.15 -24.63
C ASN A 246 36.33 27.82 -25.30
N PRO A 247 36.81 27.35 -26.47
CA PRO A 247 38.05 27.83 -27.10
C PRO A 247 37.96 29.25 -27.69
N HIS A 248 36.85 29.97 -27.49
CA HIS A 248 36.59 31.27 -28.13
C HIS A 248 36.51 32.47 -27.18
N ILE A 249 37.00 32.37 -25.94
CA ILE A 249 37.14 33.54 -25.06
C ILE A 249 38.63 33.93 -24.99
N PRO A 250 39.07 35.00 -25.68
CA PRO A 250 40.43 35.50 -25.51
C PRO A 250 40.58 36.09 -24.11
N ASN A 251 41.62 35.62 -23.42
CA ASN A 251 42.01 36.03 -22.08
C ASN A 251 42.40 37.52 -22.10
N MET A 252 41.60 38.39 -21.49
CA MET A 252 42.03 39.76 -21.21
C MET A 252 42.57 39.83 -19.78
N SER A 253 43.89 39.95 -19.69
CA SER A 253 44.65 40.46 -18.53
C SER A 253 45.04 41.92 -18.85
N PRO A 254 45.34 42.78 -17.86
CA PRO A 254 45.82 42.50 -16.50
C PRO A 254 44.81 42.75 -15.37
#